data_AF-A0A7W9AJQ3-F1
#
_entry.id   AF-A0A7W9AJQ3-F1
#
_cell.length_a   1.000
_cell.length_b   1.000
_cell.length_c   1.000
_cell.angle_alpha   90.00
_cell.angle_beta   90.00
_cell.angle_gamma   90.00
#
_symmetry.space_group_name_H-M   'P 1'
#
loop_
_entity.id
_entity.type
_entity.pdbx_description
1 polymer ?
#
loop_
_entity_poly.entity_id
_entity_poly.type
_entity_poly.pdbx_seq_one_letter_code
_entity_poly.pdbx_strand_id
1 'polypeptide(L)'
;MTRIFPVAMAALVLLSAAPPASAVQSNSTHSTSAREPLSRLVPVELPPSAPAPATPVTVPAAVAAPVVEAGTDAESAAINAGERQKAQTRLQQYQAQRDARAKAAADQRRTYDAAKAQYEADTARVNRENAEKKAKWEADTAACLAGDKTKCAPAAATPAPQ
;
A
#
# COMPACT_ATOMS: atom_id res chain seq x y z
N MET A 1 28.99 -29.91 -47.48
CA MET A 1 28.02 -29.00 -48.12
C MET A 1 27.73 -27.86 -47.16
N THR A 2 28.13 -26.66 -47.58
CA THR A 2 27.95 -25.30 -47.06
C THR A 2 26.46 -25.01 -46.76
N ARG A 3 26.05 -24.31 -45.68
CA ARG A 3 25.96 -22.83 -45.45
C ARG A 3 25.58 -22.61 -43.97
N ILE A 4 26.26 -21.85 -43.11
CA ILE A 4 26.42 -20.38 -42.99
C ILE A 4 25.09 -19.60 -43.07
N PHE A 5 24.61 -19.12 -41.92
CA PHE A 5 24.10 -17.75 -41.68
C PHE A 5 23.97 -17.47 -40.16
N PRO A 6 24.71 -16.49 -39.60
CA PRO A 6 24.47 -15.96 -38.26
C PRO A 6 23.49 -14.77 -38.31
N VAL A 7 22.47 -14.77 -37.46
CA VAL A 7 21.63 -13.58 -37.22
C VAL A 7 22.29 -12.75 -36.13
N ALA A 8 22.96 -11.68 -36.56
CA ALA A 8 23.30 -10.55 -35.73
C ALA A 8 22.02 -9.73 -35.47
N MET A 9 21.72 -9.43 -34.20
CA MET A 9 20.88 -8.29 -33.86
C MET A 9 21.62 -7.38 -32.89
N ALA A 10 21.68 -6.12 -33.30
CA ALA A 10 22.47 -5.06 -32.75
C ALA A 10 21.97 -4.62 -31.36
N ALA A 11 22.87 -4.61 -30.38
CA ALA A 11 22.68 -3.89 -29.14
C ALA A 11 23.00 -2.41 -29.40
N LEU A 12 21.95 -1.59 -29.40
CA LEU A 12 22.04 -0.14 -29.52
C LEU A 12 22.56 0.43 -28.19
N VAL A 13 23.80 0.95 -28.22
CA VAL A 13 24.39 1.77 -27.15
C VAL A 13 23.82 3.18 -27.28
N LEU A 14 23.14 3.68 -26.25
CA LEU A 14 22.85 5.11 -26.08
C LEU A 14 23.43 5.57 -24.75
N LEU A 15 24.50 6.35 -24.88
CA LEU A 15 25.28 6.99 -23.85
C LEU A 15 24.81 8.45 -23.72
N SER A 16 24.78 8.94 -22.48
CA SER A 16 24.91 10.35 -22.09
C SER A 16 23.70 11.29 -22.24
N ALA A 17 23.18 11.81 -21.12
CA ALA A 17 23.45 13.18 -20.67
C ALA A 17 22.59 13.55 -19.44
N ALA A 18 23.25 13.79 -18.30
CA ALA A 18 22.73 14.61 -17.19
C ALA A 18 23.42 15.98 -17.25
N PRO A 19 22.77 17.07 -16.79
CA PRO A 19 23.33 17.87 -15.68
C PRO A 19 22.24 18.62 -14.86
N PRO A 20 22.61 19.49 -13.88
CA PRO A 20 23.34 19.22 -12.65
C PRO A 20 22.58 19.69 -11.38
N ALA A 21 23.23 19.43 -10.25
CA ALA A 21 22.83 19.71 -8.88
C ALA A 21 22.32 21.13 -8.57
N SER A 22 21.40 21.22 -7.61
CA SER A 22 21.28 22.38 -6.71
C SER A 22 21.23 21.86 -5.28
N ALA A 23 22.20 22.33 -4.50
CA ALA A 23 22.36 22.08 -3.09
C ALA A 23 21.33 22.86 -2.27
N VAL A 24 20.70 22.21 -1.29
CA VAL A 24 20.19 22.88 -0.09
C VAL A 24 20.44 21.99 1.14
N GLN A 25 21.58 22.27 1.77
CA GLN A 25 21.71 22.59 3.19
C GLN A 25 21.13 21.64 4.25
N SER A 26 22.07 20.97 4.90
CA SER A 26 21.97 20.41 6.25
C SER A 26 21.28 21.36 7.22
N ASN A 27 20.33 20.84 7.98
CA ASN A 27 20.19 21.24 9.38
C ASN A 27 19.89 20.01 10.24
N SER A 28 20.96 19.42 10.76
CA SER A 28 20.90 18.41 11.81
C SER A 28 20.94 19.11 13.16
N THR A 29 19.78 19.39 13.74
CA THR A 29 19.69 19.55 15.20
C THR A 29 19.29 18.22 15.81
N HIS A 30 20.25 17.61 16.49
CA HIS A 30 20.03 16.50 17.42
C HIS A 30 19.06 16.96 18.52
N SER A 31 17.99 16.21 18.72
CA SER A 31 17.31 16.14 20.01
C SER A 31 17.14 14.66 20.37
N THR A 32 18.13 14.18 21.12
CA THR A 32 18.05 12.98 21.93
C THR A 32 17.01 13.20 23.03
N SER A 33 16.37 12.10 23.43
CA SER A 33 15.56 11.94 24.65
C SER A 33 14.06 12.13 24.49
N ALA A 34 13.38 11.08 24.02
CA ALA A 34 12.36 10.39 24.82
C ALA A 34 11.85 9.18 24.03
N ARG A 35 11.90 8.00 24.66
CA ARG A 35 11.05 6.87 24.30
C ARG A 35 9.59 7.33 24.45
N GLU A 36 8.94 7.69 23.35
CA GLU A 36 7.49 7.76 23.33
C GLU A 36 6.93 6.35 23.15
N PRO A 37 6.04 5.87 24.04
CA PRO A 37 5.36 4.60 23.84
C PRO A 37 4.46 4.67 22.60
N LEU A 38 4.43 3.57 21.86
CA LEU A 38 3.48 3.26 20.79
C LEU A 38 2.04 3.25 21.34
N SER A 39 1.51 4.42 21.70
CA SER A 39 0.17 4.60 22.25
C SER A 39 -0.39 5.95 21.82
N ARG A 40 -0.42 6.16 20.51
CA ARG A 40 -1.28 7.17 19.87
C ARG A 40 -1.85 6.64 18.57
N LEU A 41 -2.43 5.44 18.65
CA LEU A 41 -3.61 5.15 17.84
C LEU A 41 -4.70 6.09 18.37
N VAL A 42 -4.94 7.20 17.67
CA VAL A 42 -6.17 7.96 17.88
C VAL A 42 -7.30 7.01 17.44
N PRO A 43 -8.22 6.62 18.33
CA PRO A 43 -9.45 6.01 17.87
C PRO A 43 -10.16 7.09 17.07
N VAL A 44 -10.41 6.84 15.78
CA VAL A 44 -11.55 7.50 15.12
C VAL A 44 -12.78 6.87 15.76
N GLU A 45 -13.18 7.44 16.89
CA GLU A 45 -14.46 7.19 17.52
C GLU A 45 -15.51 7.75 16.55
N LEU A 46 -16.21 6.86 15.83
CA LEU A 46 -17.43 7.26 15.15
C LEU A 46 -18.37 7.80 16.23
N PRO A 47 -18.94 9.00 16.09
CA PRO A 47 -19.92 9.47 17.05
C PRO A 47 -21.08 8.47 17.11
N PRO A 48 -21.65 8.18 18.28
CA PRO A 48 -22.91 7.45 18.34
C PRO A 48 -23.94 8.27 17.56
N SER A 49 -24.43 7.72 16.45
CA SER A 49 -25.68 8.17 15.83
C SER A 49 -26.81 7.88 16.81
N ALA A 50 -26.97 8.75 17.81
CA ALA A 50 -28.22 8.88 18.52
C ALA A 50 -29.28 9.27 17.48
N PRO A 51 -30.44 8.59 17.43
CA PRO A 51 -31.53 9.05 16.60
C PRO A 51 -31.94 10.45 17.09
N ALA A 52 -31.84 11.45 16.21
CA ALA A 52 -32.38 12.77 16.51
C ALA A 52 -33.87 12.65 16.88
N PRO A 53 -34.37 13.41 17.87
CA PRO A 53 -35.79 13.42 18.19
C PRO A 53 -36.57 13.83 16.94
N ALA A 54 -37.52 12.99 16.52
CA ALA A 54 -38.43 13.29 15.44
C ALA A 54 -39.26 14.51 15.84
N THR A 55 -38.89 15.69 15.31
CA THR A 55 -39.80 16.81 15.28
C THR A 55 -40.97 16.41 14.37
N PRO A 56 -42.23 16.53 14.81
CA PRO A 56 -43.36 16.28 13.94
C PRO A 56 -43.31 17.33 12.82
N VAL A 57 -42.96 16.89 11.62
CA VAL A 57 -43.08 17.70 10.41
C VAL A 57 -44.57 17.88 10.18
N THR A 58 -45.10 19.04 10.55
CA THR A 58 -46.42 19.50 10.14
C THR A 58 -46.43 19.56 8.62
N VAL A 59 -47.11 18.63 7.96
CA VAL A 59 -47.36 18.68 6.52
C VAL A 59 -48.30 19.87 6.28
N PRO A 60 -47.89 20.90 5.52
CA PRO A 60 -48.81 21.97 5.18
C PRO A 60 -50.00 21.40 4.40
N ALA A 61 -51.21 21.83 4.80
CA ALA A 61 -52.45 21.53 4.12
C ALA A 61 -52.31 21.79 2.62
N ALA A 62 -52.83 20.85 1.83
CA ALA A 62 -52.75 20.78 0.38
C ALA A 62 -52.84 22.16 -0.29
N VAL A 63 -51.69 22.64 -0.77
CA VAL A 63 -51.67 23.64 -1.83
C VAL A 63 -52.18 22.91 -3.06
N ALA A 64 -53.29 23.37 -3.63
CA ALA A 64 -53.87 22.81 -4.84
C ALA A 64 -52.77 22.55 -5.87
N ALA A 65 -52.59 21.29 -6.23
CA ALA A 65 -51.62 20.89 -7.23
C ALA A 65 -51.92 21.67 -8.52
N PRO A 66 -50.91 22.25 -9.20
CA PRO A 66 -51.12 22.63 -10.59
C PRO A 66 -51.59 21.38 -11.31
N VAL A 67 -52.69 21.51 -12.07
CA VAL A 67 -53.17 20.45 -12.95
C VAL A 67 -52.03 20.12 -13.91
N VAL A 68 -51.27 19.09 -13.56
CA VAL A 68 -50.41 18.41 -14.52
C VAL A 68 -51.41 17.72 -15.43
N GLU A 69 -51.45 18.09 -16.73
CA GLU A 69 -52.21 17.32 -17.70
C GLU A 69 -51.86 15.85 -17.48
N ALA A 70 -52.89 15.06 -17.15
CA ALA A 70 -52.74 13.64 -16.94
C ALA A 70 -52.32 13.04 -18.28
N GLY A 71 -51.00 12.88 -18.48
CA GLY A 71 -50.48 11.95 -19.45
C GLY A 71 -51.18 10.62 -19.20
N THR A 72 -51.70 10.02 -20.27
CA THR A 72 -52.58 8.84 -20.19
C THR A 72 -51.99 7.78 -19.22
N ASP A 73 -52.84 7.04 -18.51
CA ASP A 73 -52.39 6.01 -17.54
C ASP A 73 -51.35 5.04 -18.12
N ALA A 74 -51.39 4.81 -19.44
CA ALA A 74 -50.42 4.03 -20.19
C ALA A 74 -49.01 4.64 -20.21
N GLU A 75 -48.88 5.96 -20.35
CA GLU A 75 -47.61 6.67 -20.36
C GLU A 75 -46.93 6.65 -18.99
N SER A 76 -47.72 6.88 -17.94
CA SER A 76 -47.26 6.77 -16.55
C SER A 76 -46.82 5.33 -16.21
N ALA A 77 -47.55 4.31 -16.67
CA ALA A 77 -47.17 2.92 -16.49
C ALA A 77 -45.87 2.56 -17.21
N ALA A 78 -45.65 3.08 -18.42
CA ALA A 78 -44.43 2.87 -19.19
C ALA A 78 -43.20 3.50 -18.51
N ILE A 79 -43.33 4.73 -17.99
CA ILE A 79 -42.28 5.41 -17.22
C ILE A 79 -41.93 4.60 -15.97
N ASN A 80 -42.93 4.18 -15.20
CA ASN A 80 -42.72 3.37 -13.99
C ASN A 80 -42.07 2.00 -14.30
N ALA A 81 -42.41 1.38 -15.43
CA ALA A 81 -41.74 0.16 -15.88
C ALA A 81 -40.26 0.42 -16.24
N GLY A 82 -39.98 1.51 -16.96
CA GLY A 82 -38.62 1.92 -17.30
C GLY A 82 -37.76 2.22 -16.07
N GLU A 83 -38.29 2.94 -15.08
CA GLU A 83 -37.57 3.25 -13.85
C GLU A 83 -37.33 2.01 -12.98
N ARG A 84 -38.27 1.06 -12.94
CA ARG A 84 -38.04 -0.24 -12.28
C ARG A 84 -36.92 -1.02 -12.95
N GLN A 85 -36.89 -1.07 -14.27
CA GLN A 85 -35.81 -1.75 -15.00
C GLN A 85 -34.46 -1.07 -14.73
N LYS A 86 -34.39 0.26 -14.78
CA LYS A 86 -33.15 1.00 -14.44
C LYS A 86 -32.71 0.74 -13.01
N ALA A 87 -33.63 0.70 -12.05
CA ALA A 87 -33.33 0.40 -10.65
C ALA A 87 -32.78 -1.03 -10.49
N GLN A 88 -33.39 -2.02 -11.14
CA GLN A 88 -32.91 -3.40 -11.13
C GLN A 88 -31.49 -3.51 -11.72
N THR A 89 -31.23 -2.86 -12.86
CA THR A 89 -29.89 -2.82 -13.46
C THR A 89 -28.87 -2.19 -12.51
N ARG A 90 -29.20 -1.05 -11.88
CA ARG A 90 -28.32 -0.40 -10.90
C ARG A 90 -28.05 -1.29 -9.69
N LEU A 91 -29.06 -2.00 -9.19
CA LEU A 91 -28.90 -2.94 -8.08
C LEU A 91 -27.98 -4.09 -8.44
N GLN A 92 -28.14 -4.68 -9.64
CA GLN A 92 -27.26 -5.75 -10.12
C GLN A 92 -25.82 -5.26 -10.28
N GLN A 93 -25.62 -4.06 -10.85
CA GLN A 93 -24.30 -3.45 -10.98
C GLN A 93 -23.66 -3.17 -9.62
N TYR A 94 -24.43 -2.62 -8.68
CA TYR A 94 -23.97 -2.37 -7.31
C TYR A 94 -23.55 -3.67 -6.62
N GLN A 95 -24.37 -4.70 -6.75
CA GLN A 95 -24.11 -6.02 -6.18
C GLN A 95 -22.81 -6.62 -6.73
N ALA A 96 -22.64 -6.61 -8.06
CA ALA A 96 -21.42 -7.07 -8.72
C ALA A 96 -20.18 -6.28 -8.25
N GLN A 97 -20.27 -4.95 -8.13
CA GLN A 97 -19.18 -4.13 -7.63
C GLN A 97 -18.85 -4.42 -6.16
N ARG A 98 -19.86 -4.68 -5.33
CA ARG A 98 -19.66 -5.06 -3.93
C ARG A 98 -18.89 -6.38 -3.82
N ASP A 99 -19.31 -7.38 -4.59
CA ASP A 99 -18.69 -8.71 -4.55
C ASP A 99 -17.27 -8.68 -5.13
N ALA A 100 -17.05 -7.91 -6.20
CA ALA A 100 -15.71 -7.68 -6.76
C ALA A 100 -14.78 -7.01 -5.74
N ARG A 101 -15.26 -5.97 -5.02
CA ARG A 101 -14.48 -5.31 -3.95
C ARG A 101 -14.17 -6.27 -2.79
N ALA A 102 -15.14 -7.06 -2.36
CA ALA A 102 -14.94 -8.04 -1.29
C ALA A 102 -13.89 -9.08 -1.68
N LYS A 103 -13.95 -9.59 -2.92
CA LYS A 103 -12.94 -10.50 -3.45
C LYS A 103 -11.56 -9.87 -3.51
N ALA A 104 -11.44 -8.65 -4.04
CA ALA A 104 -10.18 -7.94 -4.12
C ALA A 104 -9.55 -7.72 -2.73
N ALA A 105 -10.36 -7.34 -1.74
CA ALA A 105 -9.90 -7.18 -0.35
C ALA A 105 -9.40 -8.50 0.25
N ALA A 106 -10.11 -9.61 0.01
CA ALA A 106 -9.68 -10.93 0.48
C ALA A 106 -8.36 -11.37 -0.18
N ASP A 107 -8.21 -11.15 -1.48
CA ASP A 107 -7.00 -11.51 -2.24
C ASP A 107 -5.80 -10.64 -1.81
N GLN A 108 -6.02 -9.33 -1.58
CA GLN A 108 -5.00 -8.44 -0.99
C GLN A 108 -4.58 -8.88 0.41
N ARG A 109 -5.55 -9.24 1.26
CA ARG A 109 -5.26 -9.70 2.63
C ARG A 109 -4.41 -10.96 2.62
N ARG A 110 -4.75 -11.95 1.79
CA ARG A 110 -3.96 -13.17 1.61
C ARG A 110 -2.53 -12.88 1.16
N THR A 111 -2.38 -11.97 0.21
CA THR A 111 -1.05 -11.57 -0.31
C THR A 111 -0.22 -10.90 0.77
N TYR A 112 -0.82 -9.99 1.53
CA TYR A 112 -0.18 -9.32 2.65
C TYR A 112 0.25 -10.31 3.73
N ASP A 113 -0.65 -11.20 4.16
CA ASP A 113 -0.36 -12.17 5.21
C ASP A 113 0.77 -13.13 4.77
N ALA A 114 0.80 -13.55 3.50
CA ALA A 114 1.88 -14.35 2.94
C ALA A 114 3.23 -13.60 2.93
N ALA A 115 3.24 -12.34 2.47
CA ALA A 115 4.43 -11.52 2.44
C ALA A 115 4.99 -11.26 3.86
N LYS A 116 4.10 -11.02 4.83
CA LYS A 116 4.46 -10.86 6.24
C LYS A 116 5.12 -12.12 6.80
N ALA A 117 4.54 -13.30 6.55
CA ALA A 117 5.12 -14.57 7.00
C ALA A 117 6.52 -14.81 6.42
N GLN A 118 6.72 -14.51 5.13
CA GLN A 118 8.06 -14.61 4.50
C GLN A 118 9.05 -13.63 5.13
N TYR A 119 8.65 -12.37 5.32
CA TYR A 119 9.50 -11.36 5.94
C TYR A 119 9.94 -11.76 7.35
N GLU A 120 9.03 -12.27 8.17
CA GLU A 120 9.33 -12.73 9.53
C GLU A 120 10.28 -13.93 9.52
N ALA A 121 10.08 -14.89 8.60
CA ALA A 121 10.96 -16.04 8.43
C ALA A 121 12.38 -15.62 7.97
N ASP A 122 12.48 -14.72 7.00
CA ASP A 122 13.75 -14.20 6.51
C ASP A 122 14.47 -13.40 7.60
N THR A 123 13.75 -12.59 8.36
CA THR A 123 14.30 -11.85 9.50
C THR A 123 14.87 -12.79 10.55
N ALA A 124 14.16 -13.86 10.89
CA ALA A 124 14.65 -14.87 11.83
C ALA A 124 15.91 -15.58 11.31
N ARG A 125 15.97 -15.90 10.01
CA ARG A 125 17.17 -16.49 9.37
C ARG A 125 18.36 -15.52 9.47
N VAL A 126 18.18 -14.28 9.04
CA VAL A 126 19.24 -13.26 9.06
C VAL A 126 19.73 -13.00 10.48
N ASN A 127 18.83 -12.94 11.47
CA ASN A 127 19.22 -12.75 12.87
C ASN A 127 20.07 -13.91 13.39
N ARG A 128 19.73 -15.15 13.04
CA ARG A 128 20.54 -16.33 13.39
C ARG A 128 21.93 -16.25 12.73
N GLU A 129 21.98 -16.00 11.43
CA GLU A 129 23.25 -15.86 10.71
C GLU A 129 24.13 -14.73 11.26
N ASN A 130 23.51 -13.60 11.63
CA ASN A 130 24.22 -12.48 12.23
C ASN A 130 24.72 -12.79 13.64
N ALA A 131 23.96 -13.54 14.45
CA ALA A 131 24.42 -14.00 15.75
C ALA A 131 25.65 -14.91 15.63
N GLU A 132 25.64 -15.85 14.68
CA GLU A 132 26.78 -16.73 14.39
C GLU A 132 28.00 -15.94 13.89
N LYS A 133 27.81 -15.01 12.94
CA LYS A 133 28.88 -14.13 12.45
C LYS A 133 29.47 -13.27 13.56
N LYS A 134 28.62 -12.74 14.45
CA LYS A 134 29.06 -11.95 15.60
C LYS A 134 29.87 -12.79 16.57
N ALA A 135 29.39 -13.98 16.94
CA ALA A 135 30.13 -14.90 17.81
C ALA A 135 31.50 -15.27 17.22
N LYS A 136 31.56 -15.53 15.91
CA LYS A 136 32.83 -15.78 15.21
C LYS A 136 33.75 -14.55 15.24
N TRP A 137 33.23 -13.37 14.96
CA TRP A 137 34.01 -12.13 14.99
C TRP A 137 34.56 -11.83 16.38
N GLU A 138 33.76 -12.05 17.44
CA GLU A 138 34.20 -11.90 18.82
C GLU A 138 35.32 -12.90 19.17
N ALA A 139 35.20 -14.15 18.72
CA ALA A 139 36.24 -15.17 18.92
C ALA A 139 37.55 -14.85 18.16
N ASP A 140 37.45 -14.48 16.88
CA ASP A 140 38.61 -14.12 16.05
C ASP A 140 39.30 -12.84 16.60
N THR A 141 38.52 -11.89 17.12
CA THR A 141 39.04 -10.69 17.78
C THR A 141 39.77 -11.02 19.08
N ALA A 142 39.19 -11.89 19.92
CA ALA A 142 39.85 -12.35 21.15
C ALA A 142 41.17 -13.08 20.85
N ALA A 143 41.21 -13.92 19.81
CA ALA A 143 42.43 -14.61 19.37
C ALA A 143 43.51 -13.62 18.89
N CYS A 144 43.13 -12.60 18.11
CA CYS A 144 44.05 -11.53 17.69
C CYS A 144 44.65 -10.77 18.87
N LEU A 145 43.80 -10.41 19.86
CA LEU A 145 44.24 -9.72 21.08
C LEU A 145 45.15 -10.61 21.94
N ALA A 146 44.93 -11.93 21.94
CA ALA A 146 45.79 -12.92 22.59
C ALA A 146 47.11 -13.17 21.85
N GLY A 147 47.33 -12.56 20.68
CA GLY A 147 48.58 -12.59 19.94
C GLY A 147 48.56 -13.42 18.65
N ASP A 148 47.47 -14.13 18.34
CA ASP A 148 47.32 -14.82 17.06
C ASP A 148 47.01 -13.82 15.93
N LYS A 149 48.08 -13.29 15.33
CA LYS A 149 47.98 -12.30 14.25
C LYS A 149 47.27 -12.82 13.00
N THR A 150 47.09 -14.13 12.85
CA THR A 150 46.37 -14.72 11.70
C THR A 150 44.85 -14.53 11.80
N LYS A 151 44.33 -14.19 12.99
CA LYS A 151 42.90 -13.95 13.24
C LYS A 151 42.51 -12.48 13.32
N CYS A 152 43.48 -11.57 13.15
CA CYS A 152 43.20 -10.15 13.17
C CYS A 152 42.31 -9.75 11.99
N ALA A 153 41.38 -8.83 12.24
CA ALA A 153 40.51 -8.29 11.21
C ALA A 153 41.37 -7.68 10.08
N PRO A 154 41.08 -7.97 8.80
CA PRO A 154 41.76 -7.32 7.69
C PRO A 154 41.46 -5.82 7.75
N ALA A 155 42.45 -4.99 7.42
CA ALA A 155 42.27 -3.54 7.35
C ALA A 155 41.08 -3.24 6.43
N ALA A 156 40.09 -2.50 6.94
CA ALA A 156 38.90 -2.16 6.17
C ALA A 156 39.34 -1.48 4.87
N ALA A 157 38.94 -2.04 3.73
CA ALA A 157 39.22 -1.44 2.44
C ALA A 157 38.60 -0.04 2.42
N THR A 158 39.45 0.98 2.27
CA THR A 158 39.01 2.35 2.09
C THR A 158 38.06 2.38 0.89
N PRO A 159 36.81 2.85 1.03
CA PRO A 159 35.94 3.00 -0.13
C PRO A 159 36.63 3.94 -1.11
N ALA A 160 36.86 3.48 -2.34
CA ALA A 160 37.48 4.28 -3.38
C ALA A 160 36.65 5.56 -3.61
N PRO A 161 37.28 6.73 -3.79
CA PRO A 161 36.56 7.94 -4.14
C PRO A 161 35.80 7.70 -5.47
N GLN A 162 34.51 8.00 -5.48
CA GLN A 162 33.67 7.99 -6.69
C GLN A 162 33.95 9.22 -7.55
#